data_AF-A0AAV7NXF8-F1
#
_entry.id   AF-A0AAV7NXF8-F1
#
_cell.length_a   1.000
_cell.length_b   1.000
_cell.length_c   1.000
_cell.angle_alpha   90.00
_cell.angle_beta   90.00
_cell.angle_gamma   90.00
#
_symmetry.space_group_name_H-M   'P 1'
#
loop_
_entity.id
_entity.type
_entity.pdbx_description
1 polymer ?
#
loop_
_entity_poly.entity_id
_entity_poly.type
_entity_poly.pdbx_seq_one_letter_code
_entity_poly.pdbx_strand_id
1 'polypeptide(L)'
;MTACHGWGHPPPREQRNSINALCWQERHVDLWREAEKTSPAGRRLFGKRSLTTEAHMITTARVPAAKPVQISFSLNDSSEDTPPKSTFPLSFPDLDQQLQPLPPCHTSVESMRVFKEHCRVAEEYQEVKKEIAILEERKKELIARLDQAEKENVDGAQLALEYDELTEENQALYLAHSRCKEQLEKLRIQYQKRQGSS
;
A
#
# COMPACT_ATOMS: atom_id res chain seq x y z
N MET A 1 -21.83 -39.87 46.21
CA MET A 1 -20.38 -40.04 46.20
C MET A 1 -19.87 -39.72 44.81
N THR A 2 -19.18 -38.57 44.71
CA THR A 2 -18.03 -38.28 43.82
C THR A 2 -18.30 -38.26 42.29
N ALA A 3 -17.90 -37.26 41.48
CA ALA A 3 -17.02 -36.12 41.68
C ALA A 3 -17.40 -34.95 40.74
N CYS A 4 -17.16 -33.75 41.21
CA CYS A 4 -17.07 -32.52 40.43
C CYS A 4 -15.75 -32.49 39.64
N HIS A 5 -15.78 -32.09 38.37
CA HIS A 5 -14.73 -31.36 37.62
C HIS A 5 -15.43 -30.86 36.34
N GLY A 6 -15.57 -29.59 35.99
CA GLY A 6 -14.79 -28.42 36.36
C GLY A 6 -13.69 -28.15 35.35
N TRP A 7 -14.03 -27.85 34.08
CA TRP A 7 -13.14 -27.19 33.12
C TRP A 7 -13.96 -26.32 32.17
N GLY A 8 -14.14 -25.05 32.54
CA GLY A 8 -14.33 -24.00 31.55
C GLY A 8 -13.06 -23.98 30.69
N HIS A 9 -13.17 -24.43 29.45
CA HIS A 9 -12.09 -24.28 28.50
C HIS A 9 -11.92 -22.78 28.23
N PRO A 10 -10.74 -22.18 28.52
CA PRO A 10 -10.45 -20.85 27.99
C PRO A 10 -10.41 -20.96 26.46
N PRO A 11 -10.86 -19.92 25.73
CA PRO A 11 -10.82 -19.94 24.28
C PRO A 11 -9.37 -20.16 23.79
N PRO A 12 -9.18 -20.91 22.68
CA PRO A 12 -7.87 -21.32 22.22
C PRO A 12 -6.97 -20.10 21.97
N ARG A 13 -5.68 -20.24 22.30
CA ARG A 13 -4.63 -19.20 22.14
C ARG A 13 -4.52 -18.63 20.73
N GLU A 14 -5.11 -19.27 19.72
CA GLU A 14 -5.14 -18.80 18.33
C GLU A 14 -5.99 -17.54 18.12
N GLN A 15 -7.07 -17.33 18.88
CA GLN A 15 -7.89 -16.10 18.70
C GLN A 15 -7.19 -14.84 19.23
N ARG A 16 -6.40 -14.95 20.31
CA ARG A 16 -5.58 -13.82 20.82
C ARG A 16 -4.41 -13.48 19.90
N ASN A 17 -3.88 -14.46 19.17
CA ASN A 17 -2.85 -14.21 18.17
C ASN A 17 -3.44 -13.53 16.92
N SER A 18 -4.69 -13.81 16.56
CA SER A 18 -5.39 -13.11 15.46
C SER A 18 -5.64 -11.63 15.78
N ILE A 19 -6.14 -11.31 16.98
CA ILE A 19 -6.38 -9.92 17.40
C ILE A 19 -5.08 -9.12 17.47
N ASN A 20 -3.99 -9.72 17.97
CA ASN A 20 -2.68 -9.05 18.01
C ASN A 20 -2.00 -8.96 16.62
N ALA A 21 -2.24 -9.93 15.72
CA ALA A 21 -1.74 -9.87 14.35
C ALA A 21 -2.44 -8.76 13.54
N LEU A 22 -3.75 -8.60 13.70
CA LEU A 22 -4.53 -7.53 13.07
C LEU A 22 -4.11 -6.15 13.57
N CYS A 23 -3.88 -5.99 14.89
CA CYS A 23 -3.41 -4.73 15.47
C CYS A 23 -1.96 -4.37 15.06
N TRP A 24 -1.13 -5.37 14.71
CA TRP A 24 0.19 -5.15 14.10
C TRP A 24 0.09 -4.75 12.61
N GLN A 25 -0.88 -5.31 11.89
CA GLN A 25 -1.18 -5.00 10.49
C GLN A 25 -1.73 -3.56 10.35
N GLU A 26 -2.67 -3.16 11.20
CA GLU A 26 -3.29 -1.82 11.25
C GLU A 26 -2.25 -0.71 11.42
N ARG A 27 -1.34 -0.89 12.40
CA ARG A 27 -0.29 0.10 12.67
C ARG A 27 0.64 0.28 11.46
N HIS A 28 0.86 -0.79 10.68
CA HIS A 28 1.63 -0.73 9.44
C HIS A 28 0.87 -0.02 8.31
N VAL A 29 -0.44 -0.24 8.18
CA VAL A 29 -1.28 0.42 7.15
C VAL A 29 -1.37 1.92 7.41
N ASP A 30 -1.57 2.34 8.66
CA ASP A 30 -1.62 3.76 9.02
C ASP A 30 -0.27 4.45 8.90
N LEU A 31 0.82 3.79 9.32
CA LEU A 31 2.17 4.30 9.09
C LEU A 31 2.49 4.43 7.59
N TRP A 32 1.97 3.52 6.75
CA TRP A 32 2.11 3.62 5.29
C TRP A 32 1.23 4.72 4.67
N ARG A 33 0.00 4.91 5.16
CA ARG A 33 -0.91 5.98 4.74
C ARG A 33 -0.33 7.36 5.09
N GLU A 34 0.36 7.46 6.22
CA GLU A 34 1.04 8.68 6.67
C GLU A 34 2.39 8.90 5.97
N ALA A 35 3.13 7.82 5.66
CA ALA A 35 4.35 7.88 4.84
C ALA A 35 4.06 8.39 3.42
N GLU A 36 2.88 8.12 2.87
CA GLU A 36 2.48 8.57 1.53
C GLU A 36 2.11 10.06 1.50
N LYS A 37 1.45 10.57 2.55
CA LYS A 37 1.21 12.02 2.71
C LYS A 37 2.51 12.82 2.88
N THR A 38 3.54 12.18 3.41
CA THR A 38 4.84 12.81 3.69
C THR A 38 5.91 12.51 2.64
N SER A 39 5.59 11.69 1.62
CA SER A 39 6.56 11.30 0.58
C SER A 39 6.59 12.33 -0.54
N PRO A 40 7.68 13.10 -0.71
CA PRO A 40 7.92 13.83 -1.93
C PRO A 40 8.41 12.81 -2.96
N ALA A 41 7.47 12.19 -3.68
CA ALA A 41 7.76 11.38 -4.85
C ALA A 41 8.65 12.20 -5.80
N GLY A 42 9.95 11.87 -5.85
CA GLY A 42 10.91 12.54 -6.73
C GLY A 42 12.29 12.83 -6.16
N ARG A 43 12.62 12.54 -4.90
CA ARG A 43 14.01 12.66 -4.41
C ARG A 43 14.43 11.52 -3.52
N ARG A 44 14.95 10.46 -4.14
CA ARG A 44 16.07 9.61 -3.71
C ARG A 44 15.88 8.21 -4.28
N LEU A 45 16.30 7.95 -5.52
CA LEU A 45 16.78 6.63 -5.94
C LEU A 45 17.59 6.77 -7.24
N PHE A 46 18.73 7.46 -7.20
CA PHE A 46 19.83 7.18 -8.14
C PHE A 46 21.13 7.63 -7.47
N GLY A 47 21.66 6.76 -6.63
CA GLY A 47 22.89 7.01 -5.89
C GLY A 47 23.56 5.70 -5.59
N LYS A 48 24.10 5.06 -6.63
CA LYS A 48 25.16 4.04 -6.61
C LYS A 48 25.54 3.66 -8.04
N ARG A 49 26.19 4.58 -8.75
CA ARG A 49 27.20 4.21 -9.74
C ARG A 49 28.45 5.01 -9.40
N SER A 50 29.45 4.29 -8.92
CA SER A 50 30.80 4.79 -8.71
C SER A 50 31.31 5.34 -10.03
N LEU A 51 31.38 6.67 -10.15
CA LEU A 51 32.15 7.35 -11.17
C LEU A 51 33.40 7.87 -10.46
N THR A 52 34.51 7.18 -10.66
CA THR A 52 35.85 7.71 -10.39
C THR A 52 36.05 8.94 -11.27
N THR A 53 35.69 10.11 -10.73
CA THR A 53 35.94 11.38 -11.40
C THR A 53 37.35 11.80 -11.03
N GLU A 54 38.27 11.59 -11.97
CA GLU A 54 39.61 12.16 -11.93
C GLU A 54 39.45 13.69 -12.03
N ALA A 55 39.75 14.39 -10.94
CA ALA A 55 39.58 15.83 -10.85
C ALA A 55 40.69 16.54 -11.63
N HIS A 56 40.44 16.86 -12.91
CA HIS A 56 41.26 17.83 -13.62
C HIS A 56 40.87 19.25 -13.21
N MET A 57 41.78 19.93 -12.50
CA MET A 57 41.67 21.35 -12.21
C MET A 57 41.69 22.16 -13.51
N ILE A 58 40.59 22.85 -13.83
CA ILE A 58 40.61 23.89 -14.86
C ILE A 58 41.14 25.17 -14.22
N THR A 59 42.42 25.44 -14.43
CA THR A 59 43.04 26.73 -14.07
C THR A 59 42.50 27.81 -15.01
N THR A 60 41.59 28.65 -14.53
CA THR A 60 41.22 29.89 -15.24
C THR A 60 42.34 30.91 -15.05
N ALA A 61 43.10 31.18 -16.11
CA ALA A 61 43.99 32.32 -16.16
C ALA A 61 43.15 33.58 -16.42
N ARG A 62 43.17 34.55 -15.50
CA ARG A 62 42.45 35.82 -15.63
C ARG A 62 43.23 36.74 -16.58
N VAL A 63 42.78 36.85 -17.83
CA VAL A 63 43.31 37.82 -18.80
C VAL A 63 42.74 39.22 -18.48
N PRO A 64 43.55 40.30 -18.47
CA PRO A 64 43.06 41.66 -18.21
C PRO A 64 42.08 42.12 -19.30
N ALA A 65 40.94 42.64 -18.87
CA ALA A 65 39.88 43.14 -19.73
C ALA A 65 40.28 44.45 -20.41
N ALA A 66 40.61 44.38 -21.70
CA ALA A 66 40.65 45.55 -22.57
C ALA A 66 40.15 45.15 -23.96
N LYS A 67 38.82 44.99 -24.09
CA LYS A 67 37.93 45.12 -25.27
C LYS A 67 36.78 44.10 -25.17
N PRO A 68 35.50 44.50 -25.34
CA PRO A 68 34.39 43.57 -25.41
C PRO A 68 34.53 42.72 -26.67
N VAL A 69 34.66 41.40 -26.51
CA VAL A 69 34.65 40.45 -27.62
C VAL A 69 33.20 40.35 -28.10
N GLN A 70 32.90 40.94 -29.26
CA GLN A 70 31.66 40.65 -29.97
C GLN A 70 31.79 39.25 -30.60
N ILE A 71 31.05 38.28 -30.06
CA ILE A 71 30.92 36.96 -30.67
C ILE A 71 29.93 37.10 -31.82
N SER A 72 30.43 37.40 -33.02
CA SER A 72 29.65 37.32 -34.25
C SER A 72 29.64 35.87 -34.73
N PHE A 73 28.47 35.23 -34.68
CA PHE A 73 28.26 33.95 -35.34
C PHE A 73 28.17 34.18 -36.85
N SER A 74 29.26 33.92 -37.56
CA SER A 74 29.22 33.80 -39.02
C SER A 74 28.64 32.44 -39.37
N LEU A 75 27.36 32.42 -39.74
CA LEU A 75 26.69 31.27 -40.34
C LEU A 75 27.19 31.15 -41.78
N ASN A 76 28.15 30.25 -42.01
CA ASN A 76 28.53 29.86 -43.36
C ASN A 76 27.53 28.82 -43.84
N ASP A 77 26.62 29.23 -44.71
CA ASP A 77 25.72 28.35 -45.46
C ASP A 77 26.57 27.48 -46.40
N SER A 78 26.57 26.17 -46.19
CA SER A 78 27.20 25.21 -47.10
C SER A 78 26.40 23.91 -47.10
N SER A 79 25.52 23.84 -48.09
CA SER A 79 25.20 22.70 -48.95
C SER A 79 24.95 21.35 -48.26
N GLU A 80 23.66 21.07 -48.09
CA GLU A 80 22.98 19.90 -48.65
C GLU A 80 23.84 18.63 -48.82
N ASP A 81 23.85 17.79 -47.78
CA ASP A 81 24.04 16.35 -47.91
C ASP A 81 22.98 15.70 -47.01
N THR A 82 21.93 15.15 -47.62
CA THR A 82 20.80 14.53 -46.90
C THR A 82 21.28 13.30 -46.11
N PRO A 83 21.33 13.34 -44.76
CA PRO A 83 21.62 12.15 -43.99
C PRO A 83 20.32 11.32 -43.89
N PRO A 84 20.40 9.99 -43.81
CA PRO A 84 19.22 9.13 -43.70
C PRO A 84 18.40 9.61 -42.51
N LYS A 85 17.13 9.97 -42.76
CA LYS A 85 16.15 10.36 -41.75
C LYS A 85 16.18 9.34 -40.63
N SER A 86 16.86 9.67 -39.54
CA SER A 86 16.94 8.78 -38.40
C SER A 86 15.55 8.78 -37.78
N THR A 87 14.81 7.71 -38.01
CA THR A 87 13.47 7.46 -37.47
C THR A 87 13.56 7.18 -35.96
N PHE A 88 14.17 8.10 -35.20
CA PHE A 88 14.15 8.06 -33.74
C PHE A 88 13.07 9.03 -33.29
N PRO A 89 12.13 8.60 -32.43
CA PRO A 89 11.18 9.53 -31.83
C PRO A 89 11.98 10.58 -31.04
N LEU A 90 11.97 11.81 -31.55
CA LEU A 90 12.72 12.94 -30.96
C LEU A 90 12.06 13.47 -29.68
N SER A 91 10.91 12.93 -29.29
CA SER A 91 10.12 13.47 -28.18
C SER A 91 9.41 12.38 -27.40
N PHE A 92 9.47 12.49 -26.08
CA PHE A 92 8.76 11.65 -25.12
C PHE A 92 7.66 12.48 -24.45
N PRO A 93 6.46 12.63 -25.04
CA PRO A 93 5.47 13.61 -24.59
C PRO A 93 5.06 13.48 -23.11
N ASP A 94 5.18 12.30 -22.53
CA ASP A 94 4.85 12.01 -21.12
C ASP A 94 6.00 12.28 -20.13
N LEU A 95 7.17 12.74 -20.62
CA LEU A 95 8.30 13.22 -19.82
C LEU A 95 8.19 14.74 -19.59
N ASP A 96 8.58 15.20 -18.40
CA ASP A 96 8.67 16.63 -18.11
C ASP A 96 9.56 17.34 -19.13
N GLN A 97 9.23 18.59 -19.46
CA GLN A 97 9.91 19.33 -20.51
C GLN A 97 11.42 19.46 -20.26
N GLN A 98 11.85 19.51 -19.00
CA GLN A 98 13.25 19.58 -18.59
C GLN A 98 14.01 18.25 -18.74
N LEU A 99 13.27 17.14 -18.88
CA LEU A 99 13.79 15.78 -19.05
C LEU A 99 13.69 15.31 -20.51
N GLN A 100 13.34 16.20 -21.45
CA GLN A 100 13.35 15.85 -22.87
C GLN A 100 14.79 15.73 -23.38
N PRO A 101 15.10 14.74 -24.24
CA PRO A 101 16.40 14.65 -24.86
C PRO A 101 16.67 15.90 -25.71
N LEU A 102 17.86 16.48 -25.55
CA LEU A 102 18.31 17.57 -26.43
C LEU A 102 18.61 17.02 -27.83
N PRO A 103 18.35 17.80 -28.91
CA PRO A 103 18.69 17.39 -30.26
C PRO A 103 20.18 17.04 -30.40
N PRO A 104 20.54 15.89 -31.00
CA PRO A 104 21.94 15.50 -31.16
C PRO A 104 22.66 16.35 -32.21
N CYS A 105 23.96 16.56 -32.00
CA CYS A 105 24.86 17.13 -33.00
C CYS A 105 25.39 16.02 -33.91
N HIS A 106 25.07 16.07 -35.21
CA HIS A 106 25.38 15.00 -36.17
C HIS A 106 26.88 14.86 -36.51
N THR A 107 27.68 15.90 -36.25
CA THR A 107 29.13 15.87 -36.47
C THR A 107 29.91 15.32 -35.27
N SER A 108 29.27 15.16 -34.11
CA SER A 108 29.88 14.57 -32.91
C SER A 108 29.32 13.18 -32.63
N VAL A 109 30.22 12.19 -32.62
CA VAL A 109 29.89 10.81 -32.29
C VAL A 109 29.42 10.69 -30.83
N GLU A 110 30.01 11.47 -29.92
CA GLU A 110 29.66 11.51 -28.51
C GLU A 110 28.24 12.03 -28.30
N SER A 111 27.86 13.13 -28.98
CA SER A 111 26.52 13.71 -28.87
C SER A 111 25.44 12.71 -29.32
N MET A 112 25.67 12.04 -30.45
CA MET A 112 24.78 10.99 -30.94
C MET A 112 24.68 9.80 -29.98
N ARG A 113 25.78 9.41 -29.32
CA ARG A 113 25.77 8.32 -28.33
C ARG A 113 24.97 8.69 -27.08
N VAL A 114 25.18 9.90 -26.54
CA VAL A 114 24.47 10.39 -25.36
C VAL A 114 22.97 10.51 -25.63
N PHE A 115 22.58 11.01 -26.80
CA PHE A 115 21.16 11.07 -27.20
C PHE A 115 20.51 9.68 -27.22
N LYS A 116 21.17 8.68 -27.84
CA LYS A 116 20.66 7.30 -27.88
C LYS A 116 20.49 6.69 -26.49
N GLU A 117 21.46 6.93 -25.60
CA GLU A 117 21.38 6.49 -24.22
C GLU A 117 20.25 7.18 -23.47
N HIS A 118 20.07 8.49 -23.66
CA HIS A 118 18.96 9.22 -23.06
C HIS A 118 17.60 8.65 -23.49
N CYS A 119 17.43 8.35 -24.79
CA CYS A 119 16.19 7.72 -25.28
C CYS A 119 15.92 6.39 -24.60
N ARG A 120 16.94 5.53 -24.48
CA ARG A 120 16.82 4.23 -23.79
C ARG A 120 16.37 4.39 -22.33
N VAL A 121 17.03 5.29 -21.59
CA VAL A 121 16.69 5.53 -20.18
C VAL A 121 15.30 6.19 -20.02
N ALA A 122 14.91 7.04 -20.97
CA ALA A 122 13.58 7.64 -21.00
C ALA A 122 12.47 6.59 -21.18
N GLU A 123 12.69 5.58 -22.01
CA GLU A 123 11.79 4.44 -22.17
C GLU A 123 11.68 3.64 -20.87
N GLU A 124 12.82 3.26 -20.26
CA GLU A 124 12.87 2.56 -18.98
C GLU A 124 12.14 3.36 -17.86
N TYR A 125 12.32 4.67 -17.82
CA TYR A 125 11.63 5.54 -16.87
C TYR A 125 10.11 5.49 -17.02
N GLN A 126 9.60 5.49 -18.25
CA GLN A 126 8.16 5.41 -18.50
C GLN A 126 7.60 4.04 -18.10
N GLU A 127 8.34 2.96 -18.32
CA GLU A 127 7.95 1.63 -17.86
C GLU A 127 7.86 1.57 -16.33
N VAL A 128 8.88 2.05 -15.63
CA VAL A 128 8.87 2.12 -14.16
C VAL A 128 7.74 3.01 -13.64
N LYS A 129 7.46 4.14 -14.29
CA LYS A 129 6.33 5.02 -13.93
C LYS A 129 4.98 4.29 -14.03
N LYS A 130 4.79 3.47 -15.07
CA LYS A 130 3.57 2.65 -15.21
C LYS A 130 3.49 1.58 -14.13
N GLU A 131 4.60 0.90 -13.84
CA GLU A 131 4.64 -0.12 -12.79
C GLU A 131 4.32 0.47 -11.41
N ILE A 132 4.88 1.64 -11.08
CA ILE A 132 4.55 2.39 -9.85
C ILE A 132 3.04 2.64 -9.78
N ALA A 133 2.42 3.14 -10.85
CA ALA A 133 0.99 3.42 -10.87
C ALA A 133 0.13 2.15 -10.65
N ILE A 134 0.52 1.02 -11.26
CA ILE A 134 -0.15 -0.27 -11.06
C ILE A 134 -0.04 -0.73 -9.60
N LEU A 135 1.15 -0.61 -9.01
CA LEU A 135 1.39 -1.00 -7.61
C LEU A 135 0.62 -0.11 -6.64
N GLU A 136 0.58 1.20 -6.88
CA GLU A 136 -0.22 2.15 -6.08
C GLU A 136 -1.70 1.80 -6.12
N GLU A 137 -2.24 1.45 -7.29
CA GLU A 137 -3.63 1.05 -7.41
C GLU A 137 -3.91 -0.27 -6.69
N ARG A 138 -3.04 -1.27 -6.86
CA ARG A 138 -3.16 -2.55 -6.15
C ARG A 138 -3.09 -2.36 -4.63
N LYS A 139 -2.25 -1.44 -4.15
CA LYS A 139 -2.16 -1.08 -2.73
C LYS A 139 -3.49 -0.52 -2.22
N LYS A 140 -4.13 0.39 -2.95
CA LYS A 140 -5.46 0.93 -2.56
C LYS A 140 -6.51 -0.17 -2.46
N GLU A 141 -6.53 -1.10 -3.41
CA GLU A 141 -7.45 -2.25 -3.37
C GLU A 141 -7.22 -3.12 -2.14
N LEU A 142 -5.96 -3.40 -1.80
CA LEU A 142 -5.61 -4.18 -0.62
C LEU A 142 -6.04 -3.48 0.68
N ILE A 143 -5.88 -2.15 0.78
CA ILE A 143 -6.36 -1.37 1.92
C ILE A 143 -7.88 -1.48 2.04
N ALA A 144 -8.61 -1.27 0.95
CA ALA A 144 -10.08 -1.38 0.97
C ALA A 144 -10.57 -2.77 1.40
N ARG A 145 -9.85 -3.83 0.99
CA ARG A 145 -10.15 -5.20 1.42
C ARG A 145 -9.86 -5.45 2.90
N LEU A 146 -8.81 -4.83 3.44
CA LEU A 146 -8.50 -4.90 4.87
C LEU A 146 -9.56 -4.18 5.69
N ASP A 147 -9.94 -2.96 5.30
CA ASP A 147 -10.98 -2.17 5.97
C ASP A 147 -12.33 -2.94 6.01
N GLN A 148 -12.68 -3.62 4.91
CA GLN A 148 -13.88 -4.45 4.85
C GLN A 148 -13.80 -5.68 5.78
N ALA A 149 -12.66 -6.36 5.82
CA ALA A 149 -12.45 -7.51 6.69
C ALA A 149 -12.48 -7.13 8.19
N GLU A 150 -11.97 -5.94 8.54
CA GLU A 150 -12.07 -5.40 9.90
C GLU A 150 -13.53 -5.19 10.30
N LYS A 151 -14.33 -4.57 9.44
CA LYS A 151 -15.75 -4.39 9.67
C LYS A 151 -16.47 -5.71 9.91
N GLU A 152 -16.22 -6.71 9.06
CA GLU A 152 -16.80 -8.05 9.20
C GLU A 152 -16.38 -8.74 10.51
N ASN A 153 -15.15 -8.52 10.97
CA ASN A 153 -14.67 -9.04 12.26
C ASN A 153 -15.43 -8.39 13.43
N VAL A 154 -15.59 -7.07 13.41
CA VAL A 154 -16.38 -6.34 14.42
C VAL A 154 -17.82 -6.84 14.45
N ASP A 155 -18.45 -6.99 13.28
CA ASP A 155 -19.82 -7.52 13.16
C ASP A 155 -19.90 -8.95 13.72
N GLY A 156 -18.92 -9.82 13.39
CA GLY A 156 -18.83 -11.18 13.93
C GLY A 156 -18.67 -11.22 15.45
N ALA A 157 -17.89 -10.30 16.03
CA ALA A 157 -17.72 -10.19 17.47
C ALA A 157 -19.01 -9.73 18.17
N GLN A 158 -19.77 -8.82 17.58
CA GLN A 158 -21.07 -8.39 18.10
C GLN A 158 -22.09 -9.54 18.10
N LEU A 159 -22.18 -10.29 16.99
CA LEU A 159 -23.06 -11.45 16.89
C LEU A 159 -22.73 -12.55 17.91
N ALA A 160 -21.44 -12.75 18.20
CA ALA A 160 -21.02 -13.71 19.22
C ALA A 160 -21.50 -13.30 20.63
N LEU A 161 -21.42 -12.01 20.97
CA LEU A 161 -21.94 -11.48 22.23
C LEU A 161 -23.45 -11.65 22.34
N GLU A 162 -24.21 -11.29 21.29
CA GLU A 162 -25.66 -11.46 21.26
C GLU A 162 -26.05 -12.94 21.41
N TYR A 163 -25.32 -13.84 20.76
CA TYR A 163 -25.55 -15.28 20.87
C TYR A 163 -25.36 -15.78 22.31
N ASP A 164 -24.31 -15.34 23.00
CA ASP A 164 -24.05 -15.71 24.38
C ASP A 164 -25.16 -15.19 25.31
N GLU A 165 -25.57 -13.93 25.16
CA GLU A 165 -26.68 -13.33 25.91
C GLU A 165 -28.00 -14.10 25.71
N LEU A 166 -28.36 -14.39 24.45
CA LEU A 166 -29.54 -15.17 24.12
C LEU A 166 -29.46 -16.59 24.69
N THR A 167 -28.28 -17.19 24.70
CA THR A 167 -28.06 -18.53 25.26
C THR A 167 -28.29 -18.54 26.77
N GLU A 168 -27.78 -17.54 27.49
CA GLU A 168 -28.01 -17.38 28.93
C GLU A 168 -29.49 -17.18 29.25
N GLU A 169 -30.18 -16.29 28.52
CA GLU A 169 -31.61 -16.04 28.71
C GLU A 169 -32.43 -17.30 28.46
N ASN A 170 -32.13 -18.03 27.39
CA ASN A 170 -32.83 -19.26 27.03
C ASN A 170 -32.64 -20.34 28.11
N GLN A 171 -31.42 -20.49 28.65
CA GLN A 171 -31.16 -21.37 29.78
C GLN A 171 -31.98 -20.97 31.03
N ALA A 172 -32.04 -19.68 31.35
CA ALA A 172 -32.83 -19.18 32.47
C ALA A 172 -34.33 -19.47 32.28
N LEU A 173 -34.85 -19.29 31.07
CA LEU A 173 -36.24 -19.62 30.72
C LEU A 173 -36.52 -21.12 30.85
N TYR A 174 -35.62 -22.00 30.40
CA TYR A 174 -35.77 -23.45 30.58
C TYR A 174 -35.85 -23.84 32.06
N LEU A 175 -35.01 -23.26 32.91
CA LEU A 175 -35.05 -23.48 34.36
C LEU A 175 -36.37 -23.02 34.97
N ALA A 176 -36.83 -21.81 34.61
CA ALA A 176 -38.10 -21.27 35.08
C ALA A 176 -39.29 -22.15 34.64
N HIS A 177 -39.32 -22.56 33.37
CA HIS A 177 -40.34 -23.46 32.84
C HIS A 177 -40.36 -24.80 33.58
N SER A 178 -39.19 -25.42 33.82
CA SER A 178 -39.10 -26.68 34.58
C SER A 178 -39.65 -26.53 35.99
N ARG A 179 -39.29 -25.45 36.69
CA ARG A 179 -39.80 -25.13 38.02
C ARG A 179 -41.33 -24.98 38.02
N CYS A 180 -41.89 -24.22 37.08
CA CYS A 180 -43.33 -24.06 36.94
C CYS A 180 -44.03 -25.41 36.72
N LYS A 181 -43.47 -26.25 35.85
CA LYS A 181 -44.01 -27.59 35.58
C LYS A 181 -44.02 -28.47 36.82
N GLU A 182 -42.94 -28.49 37.60
CA GLU A 182 -42.89 -29.22 38.87
C GLU A 182 -43.92 -28.71 39.89
N GLN A 183 -44.12 -27.40 39.98
CA GLN A 183 -45.12 -26.82 40.86
C GLN A 183 -46.54 -27.26 40.48
N LEU A 184 -46.86 -27.29 39.19
CA LEU A 184 -48.16 -27.76 38.70
C LEU A 184 -48.39 -29.24 39.03
N GLU A 185 -47.38 -30.10 38.87
CA GLU A 185 -47.51 -31.53 39.21
C GLU A 185 -47.72 -31.74 40.72
N LYS A 186 -47.02 -30.98 41.57
CA LYS A 186 -47.25 -31.01 43.02
C LYS A 186 -48.68 -30.64 43.39
N LEU A 187 -49.23 -29.57 42.78
CA LEU A 187 -50.62 -29.15 43.01
C LEU A 187 -51.62 -30.21 42.54
N ARG A 188 -51.40 -30.81 41.38
CA ARG A 188 -52.23 -31.90 40.84
C ARG A 188 -52.31 -33.09 41.82
N ILE A 189 -51.16 -33.55 42.34
CA ILE A 189 -51.10 -34.66 43.30
C ILE A 189 -51.83 -34.28 44.61
N GLN A 190 -51.63 -33.05 45.12
CA GLN A 190 -52.32 -32.58 46.33
C GLN A 190 -53.85 -32.56 46.17
N TYR A 191 -54.35 -32.19 44.98
CA TYR A 191 -55.77 -32.20 44.70
C TYR A 191 -56.33 -33.64 44.71
N GLN A 192 -55.65 -34.58 44.04
CA GLN A 192 -56.06 -35.98 44.01
C GLN A 192 -56.09 -36.62 45.41
N LYS A 193 -55.10 -36.34 46.26
CA LYS A 193 -55.07 -36.84 47.65
C LYS A 193 -56.25 -36.34 48.48
N ARG A 194 -56.71 -35.11 48.27
CA ARG A 194 -57.88 -34.55 48.99
C ARG A 194 -59.21 -35.12 48.51
N GLN A 195 -59.32 -35.53 47.25
CA GLN A 195 -60.54 -36.12 46.69
C GLN A 195 -60.70 -37.62 46.99
N GLY A 196 -59.62 -38.31 47.39
CA GLY A 196 -59.65 -39.73 47.79
C GLY A 196 -59.95 -39.99 49.27
N SER A 197 -60.15 -38.96 50.08
CA SER A 197 -60.65 -39.07 51.46
C SER A 197 -62.14 -38.72 51.49
N SER A 198 -62.99 -39.69 51.18
CA SER A 198 -64.43 -39.65 51.45
C SER A 198 -64.91 -41.01 51.92
#